data_AF-A0A7Z8QTM3-F1
#
_entry.id   AF-A0A7Z8QTM3-F1
#
_cell.length_a   1.000
_cell.length_b   1.000
_cell.length_c   1.000
_cell.angle_alpha   90.00
_cell.angle_beta   90.00
_cell.angle_gamma   90.00
#
_symmetry.space_group_name_H-M   'P 1'
#
loop_
_entity.id
_entity.type
_entity.pdbx_description
1 polymer ?
#
loop_
_entity_poly.entity_id
_entity_poly.type
_entity_poly.pdbx_seq_one_letter_code
_entity_poly.pdbx_strand_id
1 'polypeptide(L)'
;MPCDLIIYGGLGDLSRRKLIISLYRLENGHFLESDTRIIAVDRLEESNASFIKIAYKSLQEFLVAPIDEQIWTKFSARLSYQQMDLTRPEEYKVFNEITDSSKRVMVNYFAVAPFLFQHICQGLNHSGVLNNASRMVMEKPIGHGLSSSKEINNVVASVFNDDQVYRIDHYLQST
;
A
#
# COMPACT_ATOMS: atom_id res chain seq x y z
N MET A 1 -9.35 -14.16 -2.59
CA MET A 1 -9.66 -13.78 -1.19
C MET A 1 -9.48 -12.28 -1.06
N PRO A 2 -10.42 -11.55 -0.44
CA PRO A 2 -10.32 -10.11 -0.27
C PRO A 2 -9.17 -9.70 0.65
N CYS A 3 -8.72 -8.47 0.49
CA CYS A 3 -7.62 -7.90 1.28
C CYS A 3 -7.91 -6.47 1.74
N ASP A 4 -7.27 -6.08 2.84
CA ASP A 4 -7.04 -4.68 3.21
C ASP A 4 -5.65 -4.32 2.65
N LEU A 5 -5.62 -3.66 1.48
CA LEU A 5 -4.39 -3.20 0.84
C LEU A 5 -4.01 -1.83 1.39
N ILE A 6 -2.96 -1.78 2.19
CA ILE A 6 -2.43 -0.56 2.81
C ILE A 6 -1.26 -0.06 1.97
N ILE A 7 -1.35 1.16 1.47
CA ILE A 7 -0.33 1.79 0.64
C ILE A 7 0.33 2.90 1.45
N TYR A 8 1.51 2.62 2.01
CA TYR A 8 2.35 3.62 2.67
C TYR A 8 2.98 4.51 1.60
N GLY A 9 2.84 5.84 1.73
CA GLY A 9 3.19 6.79 0.68
C GLY A 9 2.08 6.90 -0.38
N GLY A 10 0.82 6.82 0.04
CA GLY A 10 -0.33 6.79 -0.86
C GLY A 10 -0.49 8.03 -1.74
N LEU A 11 0.09 9.17 -1.35
CA LEU A 11 0.10 10.40 -2.15
C LEU A 11 1.42 10.61 -2.91
N GLY A 12 2.37 9.69 -2.76
CA GLY A 12 3.65 9.70 -3.46
C GLY A 12 3.54 9.48 -4.97
N ASP A 13 4.62 9.78 -5.68
CA ASP A 13 4.68 9.73 -7.14
C ASP A 13 4.40 8.32 -7.69
N LEU A 14 5.02 7.29 -7.11
CA LEU A 14 4.78 5.89 -7.47
C LEU A 14 3.30 5.50 -7.34
N SER A 15 2.68 5.88 -6.23
CA SER A 15 1.27 5.57 -5.94
C SER A 15 0.35 6.20 -6.97
N ARG A 16 0.52 7.50 -7.25
CA ARG A 16 -0.31 8.24 -8.21
C ARG A 16 -0.12 7.79 -9.65
N ARG A 17 1.14 7.62 -10.08
CA ARG A 17 1.47 7.32 -11.49
C ARG A 17 1.30 5.85 -11.86
N LYS A 18 1.45 4.94 -10.91
CA LYS A 18 1.44 3.49 -11.18
C LYS A 18 0.39 2.74 -10.38
N LEU A 19 0.37 2.85 -9.05
CA LEU A 19 -0.47 1.98 -8.22
C LEU A 19 -1.96 2.26 -8.41
N ILE A 20 -2.39 3.52 -8.35
CA ILE A 20 -3.78 3.91 -8.60
C ILE A 20 -4.23 3.44 -10.00
N ILE A 21 -3.38 3.61 -11.01
CA ILE A 21 -3.67 3.21 -12.39
C ILE A 21 -3.82 1.69 -12.50
N SER A 22 -2.91 0.95 -11.87
CA SER A 22 -2.90 -0.52 -11.88
C SER A 22 -4.11 -1.08 -11.13
N LEU A 23 -4.46 -0.51 -9.98
CA LEU A 23 -5.61 -0.94 -9.18
C LEU A 23 -6.93 -0.64 -9.89
N TYR A 24 -7.04 0.52 -10.56
CA TYR A 24 -8.20 0.81 -11.41
C TYR A 24 -8.32 -0.18 -12.57
N ARG A 25 -7.21 -0.56 -13.21
CA ARG A 25 -7.20 -1.60 -14.26
C ARG A 25 -7.64 -2.96 -13.72
N LEU A 26 -7.25 -3.30 -12.49
CA LEU A 26 -7.71 -4.53 -11.83
C LEU A 26 -9.20 -4.50 -11.53
N GLU A 27 -9.77 -3.37 -11.11
CA GLU A 27 -11.22 -3.22 -10.96
C GLU A 27 -11.94 -3.37 -12.31
N ASN A 28 -11.43 -2.70 -13.36
CA ASN A 28 -11.97 -2.77 -14.72
C ASN A 28 -11.92 -4.19 -15.29
N GLY A 29 -10.86 -4.95 -14.97
CA GLY A 29 -10.71 -6.36 -15.34
C GLY A 29 -11.42 -7.34 -14.41
N HIS A 30 -12.16 -6.86 -13.39
CA HIS A 30 -12.85 -7.67 -12.38
C HIS A 30 -11.93 -8.64 -11.61
N PHE A 31 -10.66 -8.25 -11.42
CA PHE A 31 -9.67 -9.02 -10.65
C PHE A 31 -9.64 -8.67 -9.16
N LEU A 32 -10.33 -7.60 -8.75
CA LEU A 32 -10.49 -7.26 -7.34
C LEU A 32 -11.71 -7.97 -6.75
N GLU A 33 -11.46 -8.72 -5.68
CA GLU A 33 -12.50 -9.34 -4.87
C GLU A 33 -13.47 -8.28 -4.31
N SER A 34 -14.75 -8.63 -4.16
CA SER A 34 -15.81 -7.68 -3.84
C SER A 34 -15.57 -6.92 -2.53
N ASP A 35 -14.96 -7.57 -1.54
CA ASP A 35 -14.71 -6.98 -0.22
C ASP A 35 -13.30 -6.38 -0.06
N THR A 36 -12.51 -6.27 -1.13
CA THR A 36 -11.18 -5.64 -1.06
C THR A 36 -11.30 -4.14 -0.78
N ARG A 37 -10.49 -3.67 0.16
CA ARG A 37 -10.34 -2.26 0.54
C ARG A 37 -8.93 -1.78 0.24
N ILE A 38 -8.81 -0.49 -0.09
CA ILE A 38 -7.54 0.17 -0.38
C ILE A 38 -7.41 1.37 0.55
N ILE A 39 -6.40 1.35 1.40
CA ILE A 39 -6.16 2.36 2.44
C ILE A 39 -4.83 3.04 2.09
N ALA A 40 -4.90 4.26 1.58
CA ALA A 40 -3.72 5.08 1.37
C ALA A 40 -3.29 5.73 2.69
N VAL A 41 -2.00 5.66 2.99
CA VAL A 41 -1.41 6.22 4.20
C VAL A 41 -0.35 7.23 3.80
N ASP A 42 -0.46 8.45 4.30
CA ASP A 42 0.54 9.49 4.09
C ASP A 42 0.54 10.48 5.26
N ARG A 43 1.62 11.26 5.40
CA ARG A 43 1.76 12.26 6.47
C ARG A 43 0.96 13.53 6.20
N LEU A 44 0.62 13.78 4.93
CA LEU A 44 -0.06 15.00 4.51
C LEU A 44 -1.47 15.06 5.09
N GLU A 45 -1.86 16.25 5.55
CA GLU A 45 -3.20 16.48 6.10
C GLU A 45 -4.23 16.53 4.97
N GLU A 46 -4.85 15.38 4.70
CA GLU A 46 -5.86 15.20 3.67
C GLU A 46 -7.05 14.42 4.22
N SER A 47 -8.22 14.62 3.61
CA SER A 47 -9.43 13.87 3.93
C SER A 47 -9.66 12.72 2.95
N ASN A 48 -10.49 11.74 3.32
CA ASN A 48 -10.96 10.68 2.40
C ASN A 48 -11.51 11.26 1.10
N ALA A 49 -12.36 12.28 1.19
CA ALA A 49 -12.96 12.93 0.02
C ALA A 49 -11.91 13.62 -0.86
N SER A 50 -10.86 14.18 -0.26
CA SER A 50 -9.75 14.79 -1.00
C SER A 50 -8.89 13.73 -1.69
N PHE A 51 -8.54 12.65 -0.99
CA PHE A 51 -7.79 11.53 -1.56
C PHE A 51 -8.50 10.91 -2.77
N ILE A 52 -9.82 10.69 -2.70
CA ILE A 52 -10.61 10.18 -3.84
C ILE A 52 -10.51 11.13 -5.05
N LYS A 53 -10.56 12.45 -4.83
CA LYS A 53 -10.36 13.44 -5.91
C LYS A 53 -8.95 13.38 -6.48
N ILE A 54 -7.93 13.19 -5.64
CA ILE A 54 -6.52 13.05 -6.06
C ILE A 54 -6.34 11.77 -6.89
N ALA A 55 -6.94 10.66 -6.48
CA ALA A 55 -6.93 9.40 -7.23
C ALA A 55 -7.61 9.56 -8.60
N TYR A 56 -8.76 10.24 -8.66
CA TYR A 56 -9.43 10.53 -9.93
C TYR A 56 -8.55 11.37 -10.87
N LYS A 57 -7.97 12.46 -10.36
CA LYS A 57 -7.04 13.30 -11.13
C LYS A 57 -5.83 12.50 -11.63
N SER A 58 -5.33 11.58 -10.81
CA SER A 58 -4.21 10.70 -11.22
C SER A 58 -4.62 9.79 -12.38
N LEU A 59 -5.84 9.26 -12.39
CA LEU A 59 -6.38 8.54 -13.55
C LEU A 59 -6.47 9.45 -14.77
N GLN A 60 -6.99 10.67 -14.63
CA GLN A 60 -7.08 11.61 -15.77
C GLN A 60 -5.72 11.95 -16.37
N GLU A 61 -4.67 12.01 -15.55
CA GLU A 61 -3.32 12.38 -15.99
C GLU A 61 -2.53 11.20 -16.57
N PHE A 62 -2.63 10.01 -15.98
CA PHE A 62 -1.73 8.89 -16.29
C PHE A 62 -2.39 7.66 -16.91
N LEU A 63 -3.73 7.56 -16.92
CA LEU A 63 -4.42 6.46 -17.57
C LEU A 63 -4.43 6.67 -19.09
N VAL A 64 -3.81 5.75 -19.83
CA VAL A 64 -3.82 5.74 -21.30
C VAL A 64 -5.11 5.08 -21.84
N ALA A 65 -6.27 5.51 -21.31
CA ALA A 65 -7.61 5.05 -21.68
C ALA A 65 -8.66 6.00 -21.04
N PRO A 66 -9.88 6.09 -21.58
CA PRO A 66 -10.96 6.81 -20.92
C PRO A 66 -11.29 6.17 -19.55
N ILE A 67 -11.69 7.01 -18.60
CA ILE A 67 -12.22 6.55 -17.32
C ILE A 67 -13.69 6.16 -17.54
N ASP A 68 -14.04 4.95 -17.13
CA ASP A 68 -15.42 4.47 -17.10
C ASP A 68 -16.03 4.85 -15.75
N GLU A 69 -17.13 5.60 -15.79
CA GLU A 69 -17.78 6.14 -14.59
C GLU A 69 -18.37 5.05 -13.68
N GLN A 70 -18.82 3.93 -14.24
CA GLN A 70 -19.34 2.81 -13.46
C GLN A 70 -18.21 2.08 -12.73
N ILE A 71 -17.08 1.87 -13.42
CA ILE A 71 -15.88 1.29 -12.81
C ILE A 71 -15.29 2.24 -11.77
N TRP A 72 -15.22 3.53 -12.06
CA TRP A 72 -14.76 4.54 -11.11
C TRP A 72 -15.64 4.57 -9.85
N THR A 73 -16.97 4.51 -9.99
CA THR A 73 -17.89 4.48 -8.85
C THR A 73 -17.58 3.28 -7.92
N LYS A 74 -17.33 2.10 -8.50
CA LYS A 74 -16.95 0.91 -7.72
C LYS A 74 -15.56 1.03 -7.10
N PHE A 75 -14.58 1.46 -7.90
CA PHE A 75 -13.19 1.60 -7.47
C PHE A 75 -13.05 2.61 -6.33
N SER A 76 -13.64 3.80 -6.47
CA SER A 76 -13.58 4.88 -5.48
C SER A 76 -14.24 4.50 -4.15
N ALA A 77 -15.27 3.66 -4.15
CA ALA A 77 -15.90 3.15 -2.93
C ALA A 77 -14.97 2.25 -2.09
N ARG A 78 -13.90 1.70 -2.68
CA ARG A 78 -12.88 0.91 -1.97
C ARG A 78 -11.78 1.78 -1.38
N LEU A 79 -11.65 3.03 -1.85
CA LEU A 79 -10.57 3.93 -1.49
C LEU A 79 -10.87 4.61 -0.15
N SER A 80 -9.85 4.63 0.69
CA SER A 80 -9.83 5.38 1.94
C SER A 80 -8.44 5.90 2.20
N TYR A 81 -8.35 6.88 3.09
CA TYR A 81 -7.14 7.61 3.43
C TYR A 81 -7.00 7.67 4.95
N GLN A 82 -5.80 7.37 5.42
CA GLN A 82 -5.41 7.49 6.80
C GLN A 82 -4.20 8.41 6.88
N GLN A 83 -4.41 9.62 7.42
CA GLN A 83 -3.30 10.50 7.74
C GLN A 83 -2.51 9.89 8.92
N MET A 84 -1.21 9.72 8.75
CA MET A 84 -0.35 9.10 9.77
C MET A 84 1.11 9.52 9.58
N ASP A 85 1.79 9.84 10.68
CA ASP A 85 3.25 9.94 10.69
C ASP A 85 3.86 8.54 10.85
N LEU A 86 4.48 8.04 9.78
CA LEU A 86 5.05 6.69 9.77
C LEU A 86 6.16 6.48 10.81
N THR A 87 6.75 7.57 11.34
CA THR A 87 7.81 7.53 12.35
C THR A 87 7.30 7.38 13.78
N ARG A 88 5.97 7.43 13.99
CA ARG A 88 5.31 7.37 15.30
C ARG A 88 4.62 6.02 15.53
N PRO A 89 5.22 5.09 16.29
CA PRO A 89 4.69 3.74 16.47
C PRO A 89 3.29 3.68 17.08
N GLU A 90 2.92 4.67 17.90
CA GLU A 90 1.62 4.76 18.56
C GLU A 90 0.46 4.95 17.58
N GLU A 91 0.69 5.61 16.44
CA GLU A 91 -0.36 5.89 15.46
C GLU A 91 -0.79 4.61 14.70
N TYR A 92 0.05 3.57 14.66
CA TYR A 92 -0.25 2.29 13.98
C TYR A 92 -1.37 1.51 14.66
N LYS A 93 -1.73 1.83 15.91
CA LYS A 93 -2.87 1.21 16.59
C LYS A 93 -4.18 1.41 15.85
N VAL A 94 -4.28 2.47 15.03
CA VAL A 94 -5.44 2.74 14.17
C VAL A 94 -5.79 1.55 13.26
N PHE A 95 -4.80 0.75 12.84
CA PHE A 95 -5.05 -0.41 11.99
C PHE A 95 -5.88 -1.50 12.66
N ASN A 96 -5.88 -1.59 13.99
CA ASN A 96 -6.77 -2.51 14.71
C ASN A 96 -8.25 -2.12 14.60
N GLU A 97 -8.54 -0.86 14.29
CA GLU A 97 -9.91 -0.34 14.14
C GLU A 97 -10.36 -0.35 12.68
N ILE A 98 -9.44 -0.04 11.75
CA ILE A 98 -9.78 0.15 10.34
C ILE A 98 -9.56 -1.09 9.46
N THR A 99 -8.94 -2.15 9.98
CA THR A 99 -8.74 -3.43 9.27
C THR A 99 -9.46 -4.58 9.96
N ASP A 100 -9.76 -5.65 9.22
CA ASP A 100 -10.44 -6.83 9.77
C ASP A 100 -9.75 -8.12 9.28
N SER A 101 -8.80 -8.59 10.08
CA SER A 101 -7.98 -9.76 9.74
C SER A 101 -8.74 -11.09 9.73
N SER A 102 -9.98 -11.11 10.26
CA SER A 102 -10.86 -12.28 10.18
C SER A 102 -11.54 -12.43 8.81
N LYS A 103 -11.63 -11.34 8.04
CA LYS A 103 -12.28 -11.30 6.72
C LYS A 103 -11.30 -11.07 5.58
N ARG A 104 -10.22 -10.34 5.83
CA ARG A 104 -9.32 -9.83 4.80
C ARG A 104 -7.87 -10.04 5.19
N VAL A 105 -7.06 -10.40 4.21
CA VAL A 105 -5.60 -10.38 4.40
C VAL A 105 -5.09 -8.95 4.38
N MET A 106 -4.28 -8.58 5.37
CA MET A 106 -3.60 -7.28 5.38
C MET A 106 -2.39 -7.35 4.44
N VAL A 107 -2.40 -6.54 3.38
CA VAL A 107 -1.29 -6.43 2.43
C VAL A 107 -0.66 -5.05 2.58
N ASN A 108 0.60 -5.02 2.99
CA ASN A 108 1.33 -3.80 3.31
C ASN A 108 2.27 -3.41 2.16
N TYR A 109 1.88 -2.44 1.33
CA TYR A 109 2.66 -1.95 0.20
C TYR A 109 3.52 -0.74 0.61
N PHE A 110 4.84 -0.91 0.60
CA PHE A 110 5.79 0.12 1.01
C PHE A 110 6.19 0.98 -0.20
N ALA A 111 5.33 1.94 -0.57
CA ALA A 111 5.60 2.91 -1.64
C ALA A 111 6.30 4.18 -1.11
N VAL A 112 7.27 3.99 -0.22
CA VAL A 112 8.04 5.06 0.45
C VAL A 112 9.55 4.87 0.28
N ALA A 113 10.32 5.88 0.67
CA ALA A 113 11.77 5.78 0.68
C ALA A 113 12.26 4.70 1.68
N PRO A 114 13.36 3.99 1.39
CA PRO A 114 13.82 2.85 2.20
C PRO A 114 14.09 3.16 3.67
N PHE A 115 14.49 4.40 4.03
CA PHE A 115 14.75 4.78 5.42
C PHE A 115 13.50 4.69 6.32
N LEU A 116 12.29 4.73 5.74
CA LEU A 116 11.03 4.61 6.47
C LEU A 116 10.66 3.15 6.79
N PHE A 117 11.32 2.17 6.18
CA PHE A 117 10.94 0.76 6.32
C PHE A 117 11.08 0.29 7.76
N GLN A 118 12.13 0.74 8.45
CA GLN A 118 12.33 0.45 9.87
C GLN A 118 11.18 0.98 10.73
N HIS A 119 10.75 2.22 10.48
CA HIS A 119 9.66 2.82 11.23
C HIS A 119 8.33 2.11 10.99
N ILE A 120 8.04 1.72 9.74
CA ILE A 120 6.83 0.95 9.40
C ILE A 120 6.85 -0.42 10.08
N CYS A 121 7.96 -1.16 9.98
CA CYS A 121 8.09 -2.47 10.61
C CYS A 121 7.94 -2.39 12.13
N GLN A 122 8.60 -1.42 12.77
CA GLN A 122 8.49 -1.20 14.22
C GLN A 122 7.06 -0.80 14.65
N GLY A 123 6.41 0.09 13.91
CA GLY A 123 5.03 0.50 14.17
C GLY A 123 4.03 -0.63 14.04
N LEU A 124 4.13 -1.42 12.96
CA LEU A 124 3.29 -2.60 12.75
C LEU A 124 3.48 -3.64 13.86
N ASN A 125 4.72 -3.95 14.22
CA ASN A 125 5.01 -4.87 15.32
C ASN A 125 4.48 -4.34 16.67
N HIS A 126 4.66 -3.04 16.94
CA HIS A 126 4.14 -2.38 18.15
C HIS A 126 2.62 -2.44 18.25
N SER A 127 1.91 -2.29 17.13
CA SER A 127 0.45 -2.32 17.09
C SER A 127 -0.17 -3.70 17.34
N GLY A 128 0.62 -4.78 17.12
CA GLY A 128 0.13 -6.15 17.23
C GLY A 128 -0.85 -6.59 16.12
N VAL A 129 -1.02 -5.79 15.07
CA VAL A 129 -2.05 -6.00 14.03
C VAL A 129 -1.71 -7.13 13.06
N LEU A 130 -0.42 -7.49 12.93
CA LEU A 130 0.04 -8.48 11.98
C LEU A 130 -0.28 -9.91 12.43
N ASN A 131 -0.55 -10.78 11.46
CA ASN A 131 -0.68 -12.22 11.66
C ASN A 131 0.07 -12.99 10.55
N ASN A 132 0.03 -14.33 10.58
CA ASN A 132 0.74 -15.19 9.61
C ASN A 132 0.22 -15.04 8.17
N ALA A 133 -0.99 -14.51 7.98
CA ALA A 133 -1.57 -14.25 6.68
C ALA A 133 -1.21 -12.86 6.14
N SER A 134 -0.77 -11.93 6.99
CA SER A 134 -0.31 -10.60 6.57
C SER A 134 0.84 -10.71 5.56
N ARG A 135 0.88 -9.79 4.61
CA ARG A 135 1.91 -9.72 3.56
C ARG A 135 2.56 -8.34 3.53
N MET A 136 3.80 -8.31 3.09
CA MET A 136 4.57 -7.10 2.78
C MET A 136 4.92 -7.09 1.30
N VAL A 137 4.78 -5.94 0.66
CA VAL A 137 5.18 -5.71 -0.74
C VAL A 137 6.13 -4.52 -0.77
N MET A 138 7.27 -4.66 -1.44
CA MET A 138 8.23 -3.56 -1.63
C MET A 138 8.83 -3.55 -3.04
N GLU A 139 9.16 -2.36 -3.54
CA GLU A 139 9.86 -2.16 -4.81
C GLU A 139 11.38 -2.25 -4.63
N LYS A 140 12.07 -2.83 -5.61
CA LYS A 140 13.53 -2.70 -5.73
C LYS A 140 13.91 -1.31 -6.31
N PRO A 141 15.10 -0.78 -5.99
CA PRO A 141 16.19 -1.39 -5.22
C PRO A 141 16.04 -1.25 -3.70
N ILE A 142 16.52 -2.26 -2.98
CA ILE A 142 16.56 -2.27 -1.52
C ILE A 142 17.85 -1.59 -1.07
N GLY A 143 17.80 -0.27 -0.82
CA GLY A 143 18.96 0.52 -0.43
C GLY A 143 19.91 0.86 -1.58
N HIS A 144 21.02 1.53 -1.25
CA HIS A 144 22.00 2.05 -2.21
C HIS A 144 23.34 1.28 -2.20
N GLY A 145 23.39 0.15 -1.50
CA GLY A 145 24.58 -0.70 -1.41
C GLY A 145 24.40 -1.84 -0.41
N LEU A 146 25.33 -2.80 -0.43
CA LEU A 146 25.24 -4.06 0.33
C LEU A 146 24.90 -3.86 1.81
N SER A 147 25.52 -2.89 2.49
CA SER A 147 25.27 -2.62 3.91
C SER A 147 23.82 -2.16 4.15
N SER A 148 23.36 -1.15 3.40
CA SER A 148 21.98 -0.66 3.51
C SER A 148 20.94 -1.73 3.14
N SER A 149 21.23 -2.58 2.15
CA SER A 149 20.35 -3.69 1.79
C SER A 149 20.24 -4.73 2.91
N LYS A 150 21.36 -5.05 3.58
CA LYS A 150 21.38 -5.97 4.73
C LYS A 150 20.60 -5.40 5.92
N GLU A 151 20.78 -4.12 6.23
CA GLU A 151 20.04 -3.45 7.31
C GLU A 151 18.53 -3.50 7.08
N ILE A 152 18.07 -3.14 5.88
CA ILE A 152 16.65 -3.20 5.51
C ILE A 152 16.13 -4.63 5.60
N ASN A 153 16.88 -5.62 5.07
CA ASN A 153 16.46 -7.02 5.13
C ASN A 153 16.36 -7.53 6.57
N ASN A 154 17.30 -7.17 7.45
CA ASN A 154 17.27 -7.59 8.86
C ASN A 154 16.06 -7.01 9.58
N VAL A 155 15.74 -5.74 9.32
CA VAL A 155 14.55 -5.08 9.86
C VAL A 155 13.29 -5.78 9.38
N VAL A 156 13.17 -6.05 8.08
CA VAL A 156 11.99 -6.74 7.52
C VAL A 156 11.86 -8.15 8.10
N ALA A 157 12.95 -8.92 8.15
CA ALA A 157 12.98 -10.28 8.69
C ALA A 157 12.68 -10.35 10.20
N SER A 158 12.80 -9.23 10.93
CA SER A 158 12.40 -9.16 12.34
C SER A 158 10.89 -9.08 12.55
N VAL A 159 10.12 -8.81 11.49
CA VAL A 159 8.66 -8.59 11.56
C VAL A 159 7.88 -9.52 10.62
N PHE A 160 8.43 -9.85 9.45
CA PHE A 160 7.81 -10.70 8.44
C PHE A 160 8.68 -11.93 8.17
N ASN A 161 8.03 -13.09 8.04
CA ASN A 161 8.67 -14.28 7.50
C ASN A 161 8.90 -14.14 5.99
N ASP A 162 9.85 -14.90 5.43
CA ASP A 162 10.21 -14.80 4.01
C ASP A 162 9.03 -15.07 3.05
N ASP A 163 8.11 -15.96 3.43
CA ASP A 163 6.90 -16.28 2.65
C ASP A 163 5.83 -15.17 2.69
N GLN A 164 6.00 -14.18 3.58
CA GLN A 164 5.14 -13.00 3.68
C GLN A 164 5.66 -11.82 2.85
N VAL A 165 6.90 -11.88 2.33
CA VAL A 165 7.57 -10.73 1.70
C VAL A 165 7.66 -10.87 0.18
N TYR A 166 6.93 -10.02 -0.53
CA TYR A 166 6.97 -9.92 -2.00
C TYR A 166 7.82 -8.73 -2.44
N ARG A 167 8.80 -9.00 -3.29
CA ARG A 167 9.72 -8.00 -3.83
C ARG A 167 9.41 -7.78 -5.30
N ILE A 168 8.87 -6.62 -5.63
CA ILE A 168 8.54 -6.25 -7.00
C ILE A 168 9.83 -5.80 -7.71
N ASP A 169 10.05 -6.38 -8.89
CA ASP A 169 11.15 -6.03 -9.77
C ASP A 169 10.55 -5.56 -11.10
N HIS A 170 10.52 -4.24 -11.32
CA HIS A 170 9.97 -3.67 -12.55
C HIS A 170 10.73 -4.09 -13.82
N TYR A 171 11.95 -4.65 -13.72
CA TYR A 171 12.63 -5.20 -14.89
C TYR A 171 11.94 -6.44 -15.46
N LEU A 172 11.19 -7.19 -14.65
CA LEU A 172 10.50 -8.40 -15.08
C LEU A 172 9.12 -8.13 -15.72
N GLN A 173 8.67 -6.88 -15.80
CA GLN A 173 7.44 -6.50 -16.51
C GLN A 173 7.70 -6.05 -17.96
N SER A 174 8.91 -6.29 -18.46
CA SER A 174 9.30 -6.06 -19.86
C SER A 174 9.31 -7.39 -20.61
N THR A 175 8.15 -8.01 -20.85
CA THR A 175 8.00 -9.07 -21.86
C THR A 175 6.59 -9.04 -22.42
#